data_AF-K2Q4C3-F1
#
_entry.id   AF-K2Q4C3-F1
#
_cell.length_a   1.000
_cell.length_b   1.000
_cell.length_c   1.000
_cell.angle_alpha   90.00
_cell.angle_beta   90.00
_cell.angle_gamma   90.00
#
_symmetry.space_group_name_H-M   'P 1'
#
loop_
_entity.id
_entity.type
_entity.pdbx_description
1 polymer ?
#
loop_
_entity_poly.entity_id
_entity_poly.type
_entity_poly.pdbx_seq_one_letter_code
_entity_poly.pdbx_strand_id
1 'polypeptide(L)'
;MSTKTGNECLEIAVAKLSNAAEGKHALLNCADGLSAMIAATSLGGLDQTLAADAQRLLFAVAPQVVADPALMGRLPAEHVYHALGAASAALTASDPDRFLWLLAFTRLFEAEIRALHLRSLVAACNQPDLAHAISRNPLAAVFHPEPMTAH
;
A
#
# COMPACT_ATOMS: atom_id res chain seq x y z
N MET A 1 7.84 27.63 -2.39
CA MET A 1 7.48 26.20 -2.22
C MET A 1 5.97 26.12 -2.37
N SER A 2 5.45 25.44 -3.40
CA SER A 2 4.00 25.26 -3.53
C SER A 2 3.56 24.22 -2.49
N THR A 3 2.67 24.60 -1.57
CA THR A 3 2.05 23.67 -0.63
C THR A 3 1.05 22.83 -1.40
N LYS A 4 1.33 21.54 -1.56
CA LYS A 4 0.40 20.65 -2.27
C LYS A 4 -0.94 20.60 -1.54
N THR A 5 -2.04 20.64 -2.28
CA THR A 5 -3.39 20.49 -1.71
C THR A 5 -3.75 19.01 -1.53
N GLY A 6 -4.77 18.72 -0.71
CA GLY A 6 -5.31 17.36 -0.58
C GLY A 6 -5.75 16.77 -1.92
N ASN A 7 -6.37 17.58 -2.78
CA ASN A 7 -6.82 17.17 -4.11
C ASN A 7 -5.65 16.86 -5.05
N GLU A 8 -4.58 17.66 -5.06
CA GLU A 8 -3.39 17.37 -5.86
C GLU A 8 -2.71 16.04 -5.43
N CYS A 9 -2.69 15.76 -4.13
CA CYS A 9 -2.22 14.47 -3.61
C CYS A 9 -3.15 13.32 -4.05
N LEU A 10 -4.47 13.55 -4.08
CA LEU A 10 -5.43 12.55 -4.49
C LEU A 10 -5.41 12.29 -6.00
N GLU A 11 -5.14 13.29 -6.84
CA GLU A 11 -4.91 13.14 -8.28
C GLU A 11 -3.68 12.25 -8.55
N ILE A 12 -2.59 12.47 -7.79
CA ILE A 12 -1.42 11.59 -7.84
C ILE A 12 -1.79 10.16 -7.46
N ALA A 13 -2.61 9.99 -6.42
CA ALA A 13 -3.08 8.68 -6.00
C ALA A 13 -3.86 7.99 -7.13
N VAL A 14 -4.82 8.69 -7.74
CA VAL A 14 -5.61 8.18 -8.88
C VAL A 14 -4.72 7.79 -10.06
N ALA A 15 -3.78 8.64 -10.46
CA ALA A 15 -2.87 8.34 -11.56
C ALA A 15 -2.02 7.08 -11.29
N LYS A 16 -1.51 6.95 -10.06
CA LYS A 16 -0.71 5.79 -9.64
C LYS A 16 -1.55 4.52 -9.56
N LEU A 17 -2.73 4.57 -8.95
CA LEU A 17 -3.64 3.43 -8.86
C LEU A 17 -4.14 3.00 -10.25
N SER A 18 -4.37 3.93 -11.19
CA SER A 18 -4.71 3.60 -12.58
C SER A 18 -3.60 2.80 -13.25
N ASN A 19 -2.34 3.24 -13.12
CA ASN A 19 -1.20 2.49 -13.65
C ASN A 19 -1.10 1.08 -13.03
N ALA A 20 -1.32 0.96 -11.72
CA ALA A 20 -1.31 -0.33 -11.04
C ALA A 20 -2.46 -1.24 -11.50
N ALA A 21 -3.65 -0.69 -11.75
CA ALA A 21 -4.81 -1.45 -12.26
C ALA A 21 -4.61 -1.95 -13.69
N GLU A 22 -3.78 -1.28 -14.47
CA GLU A 22 -3.32 -1.73 -15.79
C GLU A 22 -2.16 -2.75 -15.71
N GLY A 23 -1.75 -3.17 -14.51
CA GLY A 23 -0.66 -4.12 -14.28
C GLY A 23 0.74 -3.53 -14.42
N LYS A 24 0.87 -2.21 -14.65
CA LYS A 24 2.17 -1.54 -14.79
C LYS A 24 2.82 -1.39 -13.43
N HIS A 25 3.89 -2.14 -13.16
CA HIS A 25 4.60 -2.12 -11.87
C HIS A 25 3.64 -2.13 -10.67
N ALA A 26 2.71 -3.11 -10.65
CA ALA A 26 1.54 -3.11 -9.79
C ALA A 26 1.85 -2.80 -8.32
N LEU A 27 2.88 -3.45 -7.75
CA LEU A 27 3.29 -3.20 -6.35
C LEU A 27 3.77 -1.78 -6.10
N LEU A 28 4.67 -1.24 -6.95
CA LEU A 28 5.22 0.10 -6.77
C LEU A 28 4.15 1.17 -6.94
N ASN A 29 3.36 1.07 -8.01
CA ASN A 29 2.32 2.04 -8.29
C ASN A 29 1.17 1.95 -7.28
N CYS A 30 0.86 0.77 -6.75
CA CYS A 30 -0.05 0.63 -5.62
C CYS A 30 0.53 1.35 -4.38
N ALA A 31 1.79 1.10 -4.02
CA ALA A 31 2.44 1.73 -2.87
C ALA A 31 2.46 3.25 -2.97
N ASP A 32 2.88 3.79 -4.11
CA ASP A 32 2.89 5.23 -4.36
C ASP A 32 1.47 5.83 -4.32
N GLY A 33 0.48 5.11 -4.86
CA GLY A 33 -0.92 5.50 -4.80
C GLY A 33 -1.45 5.60 -3.38
N LEU A 34 -1.19 4.57 -2.55
CA LEU A 34 -1.57 4.56 -1.14
C LEU A 34 -0.86 5.67 -0.35
N SER A 35 0.44 5.89 -0.59
CA SER A 35 1.18 6.96 0.09
C SER A 35 0.64 8.35 -0.26
N ALA A 36 0.27 8.58 -1.52
CA ALA A 36 -0.32 9.84 -1.96
C ALA A 36 -1.74 10.04 -1.38
N MET A 37 -2.52 8.97 -1.27
CA MET A 37 -3.85 8.98 -0.65
C MET A 37 -3.79 9.26 0.86
N ILE A 38 -2.82 8.68 1.58
CA ILE A 38 -2.58 8.98 3.01
C ILE A 38 -2.22 10.47 3.20
N ALA A 39 -1.39 11.01 2.31
CA ALA A 39 -1.08 12.44 2.33
C ALA A 39 -2.33 13.30 2.04
N ALA A 40 -3.14 12.92 1.07
CA ALA A 40 -4.38 13.61 0.71
C ALA A 40 -5.36 13.68 1.90
N THR A 41 -5.64 12.52 2.52
CA THR A 41 -6.55 12.41 3.68
C THR A 41 -6.06 13.20 4.89
N SER A 42 -4.75 13.31 5.09
CA SER A 42 -4.16 14.12 6.17
C SER A 42 -4.32 15.64 5.94
N LEU A 43 -4.48 16.08 4.70
CA LEU A 43 -4.66 17.50 4.33
C LEU A 43 -6.13 17.93 4.32
N GLY A 44 -7.06 16.99 4.16
CA GLY A 44 -8.51 17.25 4.14
C GLY A 44 -8.99 18.00 2.90
N GLY A 45 -10.28 18.40 2.92
CA GLY A 45 -10.90 19.17 1.84
C GLY A 45 -10.99 18.43 0.49
N LEU A 46 -11.20 17.11 0.54
CA LEU A 46 -11.15 16.25 -0.64
C LEU A 46 -12.39 16.38 -1.51
N ASP A 47 -12.17 16.46 -2.83
CA ASP A 47 -13.23 16.34 -3.82
C ASP A 47 -13.87 14.94 -3.78
N GLN A 48 -15.19 14.89 -3.67
CA GLN A 48 -15.93 13.64 -3.49
C GLN A 48 -15.90 12.74 -4.74
N THR A 49 -15.84 13.35 -5.93
CA THR A 49 -15.77 12.60 -7.20
C THR A 49 -14.41 11.92 -7.31
N LEU A 50 -13.35 12.68 -7.02
CA LEU A 50 -11.99 12.18 -7.05
C LEU A 50 -11.74 11.11 -5.97
N ALA A 51 -12.36 11.25 -4.80
CA ALA A 51 -12.33 10.23 -3.75
C ALA A 51 -13.03 8.94 -4.20
N ALA A 52 -14.21 9.04 -4.84
CA ALA A 52 -14.91 7.89 -5.38
C ALA A 52 -14.10 7.17 -6.48
N ASP A 53 -13.40 7.91 -7.34
CA ASP A 53 -12.50 7.35 -8.35
C ASP A 53 -11.33 6.60 -7.72
N ALA A 54 -10.70 7.18 -6.70
CA ALA A 54 -9.64 6.50 -5.95
C ALA A 54 -10.16 5.20 -5.30
N GLN A 55 -11.34 5.22 -4.68
CA GLN A 55 -11.96 4.03 -4.09
C GLN A 55 -12.20 2.93 -5.12
N ARG A 56 -12.76 3.27 -6.29
CA ARG A 56 -12.97 2.32 -7.38
C ARG A 56 -11.66 1.69 -7.84
N LEU A 57 -10.63 2.52 -7.98
CA LEU A 57 -9.31 2.05 -8.41
C LEU A 57 -8.64 1.15 -7.38
N LEU A 58 -8.80 1.39 -6.07
CA LEU A 58 -8.26 0.48 -5.04
C LEU A 58 -8.75 -0.97 -5.25
N PHE A 59 -10.03 -1.17 -5.57
CA PHE A 59 -10.57 -2.50 -5.88
C PHE A 59 -10.08 -3.06 -7.22
N ALA A 60 -9.87 -2.20 -8.22
CA ALA A 60 -9.33 -2.62 -9.51
C ALA A 60 -7.84 -3.02 -9.44
N VAL A 61 -7.07 -2.42 -8.52
CA VAL A 61 -5.66 -2.72 -8.29
C VAL A 61 -5.45 -4.06 -7.57
N ALA A 62 -6.36 -4.44 -6.68
CA ALA A 62 -6.25 -5.65 -5.87
C ALA A 62 -5.88 -6.93 -6.68
N PRO A 63 -6.58 -7.30 -7.77
CA PRO A 63 -6.22 -8.49 -8.55
C PRO A 63 -4.82 -8.40 -9.19
N GLN A 64 -4.38 -7.20 -9.58
CA GLN A 64 -3.06 -7.01 -10.18
C GLN A 64 -1.94 -7.17 -9.15
N VAL A 65 -2.15 -6.66 -7.93
CA VAL A 65 -1.23 -6.85 -6.80
C VAL A 65 -1.14 -8.31 -6.39
N VAL A 66 -2.28 -9.01 -6.31
CA VAL A 66 -2.34 -10.45 -5.98
C VAL A 66 -1.65 -11.30 -7.04
N ALA A 67 -1.76 -10.93 -8.31
CA ALA A 67 -1.13 -11.63 -9.42
C ALA A 67 0.38 -11.35 -9.58
N ASP A 68 0.94 -10.38 -8.84
CA ASP A 68 2.35 -10.02 -8.97
C ASP A 68 3.26 -11.17 -8.46
N PRO A 69 4.20 -11.68 -9.28
CA PRO A 69 5.09 -12.76 -8.88
C PRO A 69 5.92 -12.47 -7.62
N ALA A 70 6.23 -11.19 -7.35
CA ALA A 70 6.97 -10.79 -6.15
C ALA A 70 6.17 -11.02 -4.85
N LEU A 71 4.85 -11.16 -4.96
CA LEU A 71 3.94 -11.35 -3.83
C LEU A 71 3.68 -12.85 -3.54
N MET A 72 3.94 -13.74 -4.51
CA MET A 72 3.65 -15.17 -4.39
C MET A 72 4.33 -15.80 -3.17
N GLY A 73 3.51 -16.38 -2.27
CA GLY A 73 3.97 -17.02 -1.04
C GLY A 73 4.54 -16.08 0.02
N ARG A 74 4.41 -14.75 -0.18
CA ARG A 74 4.87 -13.73 0.76
C ARG A 74 3.73 -13.05 1.49
N LEU A 75 2.64 -12.77 0.79
CA LEU A 75 1.45 -12.15 1.37
C LEU A 75 0.20 -12.90 0.91
N PRO A 76 -0.72 -13.29 1.82
CA PRO A 76 -1.98 -13.90 1.43
C PRO A 76 -2.85 -12.93 0.62
N ALA A 77 -3.61 -13.46 -0.33
CA ALA A 77 -4.49 -12.64 -1.17
C ALA A 77 -5.54 -11.92 -0.33
N GLU A 78 -6.11 -12.58 0.69
CA GLU A 78 -7.07 -11.95 1.59
C GLU A 78 -6.51 -10.69 2.27
N HIS A 79 -5.22 -10.69 2.61
CA HIS A 79 -4.58 -9.54 3.26
C HIS A 79 -4.56 -8.32 2.33
N VAL A 80 -4.29 -8.53 1.04
CA VAL A 80 -4.33 -7.47 0.01
C VAL A 80 -5.73 -6.87 -0.08
N TYR A 81 -6.77 -7.71 -0.19
CA TYR A 81 -8.15 -7.22 -0.29
C TYR A 81 -8.60 -6.48 0.98
N HIS A 82 -8.25 -7.00 2.16
CA HIS A 82 -8.58 -6.34 3.43
C HIS A 82 -7.87 -4.99 3.57
N ALA A 83 -6.58 -4.90 3.22
CA ALA A 83 -5.83 -3.65 3.29
C ALA A 83 -6.33 -2.59 2.32
N LEU A 84 -6.65 -2.97 1.08
CA LEU A 84 -7.23 -2.05 0.10
C LEU A 84 -8.68 -1.64 0.47
N GLY A 85 -9.43 -2.54 1.10
CA GLY A 85 -10.73 -2.22 1.70
C GLY A 85 -10.62 -1.21 2.85
N ALA A 86 -9.61 -1.36 3.71
CA ALA A 86 -9.33 -0.41 4.78
C ALA A 86 -8.89 0.97 4.24
N ALA A 87 -8.06 0.98 3.21
CA ALA A 87 -7.67 2.20 2.48
C ALA A 87 -8.90 2.92 1.90
N SER A 88 -9.81 2.17 1.29
CA SER A 88 -11.06 2.71 0.75
C SER A 88 -11.97 3.28 1.85
N ALA A 89 -12.08 2.58 2.98
CA ALA A 89 -12.84 3.03 4.13
C ALA A 89 -12.22 4.27 4.80
N ALA A 90 -10.89 4.43 4.76
CA ALA A 90 -10.22 5.62 5.30
C ALA A 90 -10.64 6.91 4.58
N LEU A 91 -10.96 6.84 3.29
CA LEU A 91 -11.42 8.00 2.50
C LEU A 91 -12.79 8.52 2.92
N THR A 92 -13.60 7.71 3.59
CA THR A 92 -14.99 8.06 3.98
C THR A 92 -15.25 8.00 5.48
N ALA A 93 -14.25 7.62 6.28
CA ALA A 93 -14.40 7.52 7.72
C ALA A 93 -14.62 8.91 8.35
N SER A 94 -15.76 9.08 9.01
CA SER A 94 -16.09 10.28 9.79
C SER A 94 -15.70 10.17 11.27
N ASP A 95 -15.56 8.94 11.78
CA ASP A 95 -15.11 8.65 13.14
C ASP A 95 -13.58 8.80 13.22
N PRO A 96 -13.05 9.72 14.06
CA PRO A 96 -11.62 10.01 14.12
C PRO A 96 -10.76 8.83 14.59
N ASP A 97 -11.23 8.06 15.57
CA ASP A 97 -10.47 6.92 16.11
C ASP A 97 -10.39 5.82 15.06
N ARG A 98 -11.50 5.52 14.40
CA ARG A 98 -11.56 4.56 13.29
C ARG A 98 -10.69 5.02 12.12
N PHE A 99 -10.74 6.30 11.78
CA PHE A 99 -9.93 6.89 10.70
C PHE A 99 -8.44 6.68 10.94
N LEU A 100 -7.95 6.94 12.16
CA LEU A 100 -6.54 6.73 12.51
C LEU A 100 -6.11 5.27 12.37
N TRP A 101 -6.95 4.33 12.84
CA TRP A 101 -6.66 2.90 12.69
C TRP A 101 -6.63 2.45 11.24
N LEU A 102 -7.57 2.92 10.41
CA LEU A 102 -7.62 2.60 8.98
C LEU A 102 -6.40 3.17 8.24
N LEU A 103 -5.98 4.39 8.57
CA LEU A 103 -4.76 4.98 8.00
C LEU A 103 -3.50 4.23 8.43
N ALA A 104 -3.38 3.88 9.71
CA ALA A 104 -2.24 3.12 10.22
C ALA A 104 -2.12 1.77 9.52
N PHE A 105 -3.22 1.04 9.38
CA PHE A 105 -3.25 -0.24 8.67
C PHE A 105 -2.88 -0.07 7.18
N THR A 106 -3.44 0.95 6.53
CA THR A 106 -3.10 1.27 5.13
C THR A 106 -1.62 1.60 4.96
N ARG A 107 -1.02 2.31 5.92
CA ARG A 107 0.40 2.67 5.90
C ARG A 107 1.31 1.45 6.10
N LEU A 108 0.93 0.52 6.97
CA LEU A 108 1.65 -0.74 7.15
C LEU A 108 1.65 -1.55 5.86
N PHE A 109 0.49 -1.70 5.23
CA PHE A 109 0.38 -2.41 3.97
C PHE A 109 1.17 -1.73 2.84
N GLU A 110 1.12 -0.39 2.73
CA GLU A 110 1.92 0.36 1.77
C GLU A 110 3.42 0.11 1.92
N ALA A 111 3.92 0.10 3.15
CA ALA A 111 5.33 -0.20 3.44
C ALA A 111 5.69 -1.64 3.07
N GLU A 112 4.81 -2.59 3.34
CA GLU A 112 5.00 -4.01 3.04
C GLU A 112 5.11 -4.25 1.52
N ILE A 113 4.15 -3.77 0.72
CA ILE A 113 4.19 -3.95 -0.73
C ILE A 113 5.37 -3.20 -1.38
N ARG A 114 5.79 -2.06 -0.82
CA ARG A 114 7.00 -1.35 -1.25
C ARG A 114 8.27 -2.16 -0.97
N ALA A 115 8.35 -2.79 0.21
CA ALA A 115 9.47 -3.63 0.58
C ALA A 115 9.56 -4.89 -0.31
N LEU A 116 8.42 -5.52 -0.63
CA LEU A 116 8.35 -6.64 -1.57
C LEU A 116 8.87 -6.23 -2.96
N HIS A 117 8.44 -5.07 -3.47
CA HIS A 117 8.93 -4.56 -4.74
C HIS A 117 10.44 -4.32 -4.73
N LEU A 118 10.96 -3.64 -3.70
CA LEU A 118 12.40 -3.36 -3.57
C LEU A 118 13.22 -4.65 -3.53
N ARG A 119 12.77 -5.66 -2.76
CA ARG A 119 13.44 -6.96 -2.68
C ARG A 119 13.54 -7.63 -4.04
N SER A 120 12.46 -7.60 -4.82
CA SER A 120 12.44 -8.17 -6.18
C SER A 120 13.36 -7.43 -7.13
N LEU A 121 13.45 -6.10 -7.06
CA LEU A 121 14.41 -5.32 -7.83
C LEU A 121 15.87 -5.70 -7.48
N VAL A 122 16.20 -5.77 -6.19
CA VAL A 122 17.56 -6.10 -5.74
C VAL A 122 17.96 -7.52 -6.18
N ALA A 123 17.03 -8.48 -6.09
CA ALA A 123 17.25 -9.83 -6.61
C ALA A 123 17.48 -9.83 -8.14
N ALA A 124 16.70 -9.05 -8.90
CA ALA A 124 16.85 -8.93 -10.35
C ALA A 124 18.18 -8.26 -10.76
N CYS A 125 18.77 -7.43 -9.88
CA CYS A 125 20.08 -6.81 -10.09
C CYS A 125 21.27 -7.73 -9.71
N ASN A 126 21.06 -9.03 -9.53
CA ASN A 126 22.09 -10.00 -9.12
C ASN A 126 22.79 -9.65 -7.80
N GLN A 127 22.09 -8.99 -6.86
CA GLN A 127 22.59 -8.71 -5.50
C GLN A 127 21.78 -9.50 -4.44
N PRO A 128 21.79 -10.84 -4.47
CA PRO A 128 20.98 -11.66 -3.57
C PRO A 128 21.37 -11.51 -2.09
N ASP A 129 22.63 -11.19 -1.82
CA ASP A 129 23.18 -10.87 -0.51
C ASP A 129 22.61 -9.57 0.05
N LEU A 130 22.49 -8.52 -0.77
CA LEU A 130 21.83 -7.28 -0.41
C LEU A 130 20.32 -7.47 -0.21
N ALA A 131 19.66 -8.26 -1.07
CA ALA A 131 18.24 -8.61 -0.90
C ALA A 131 18.01 -9.37 0.42
N HIS A 132 18.93 -10.28 0.78
CA HIS A 132 18.90 -11.00 2.04
C HIS A 132 19.13 -10.07 3.24
N ALA A 133 20.13 -9.17 3.18
CA ALA A 133 20.43 -8.21 4.23
C ALA A 133 19.26 -7.24 4.50
N ILE A 134 18.63 -6.73 3.43
CA ILE A 134 17.42 -5.89 3.53
C ILE A 134 16.27 -6.68 4.17
N SER A 135 16.08 -7.94 3.78
CA SER A 135 15.02 -8.80 4.36
C SER A 135 15.21 -9.14 5.83
N ARG A 136 16.42 -8.97 6.39
CA ARG A 136 16.74 -9.20 7.80
C ARG A 136 16.99 -7.90 8.57
N ASN A 137 16.72 -6.74 7.97
CA ASN A 137 16.87 -5.47 8.66
C ASN A 137 15.78 -5.36 9.75
N PRO A 138 16.15 -5.31 11.05
CA PRO A 138 15.20 -5.32 12.16
C PRO A 138 14.33 -4.05 12.24
N LEU A 139 14.59 -3.04 11.41
CA LEU A 139 13.76 -1.84 11.28
C LEU A 139 12.57 -2.03 10.32
N ALA A 140 12.56 -3.08 9.50
CA ALA A 140 11.37 -3.56 8.80
C ALA A 140 10.69 -4.58 9.72
N ALA A 141 9.54 -4.22 10.29
CA ALA A 141 8.80 -4.94 11.32
C ALA A 141 9.01 -6.47 11.25
N VAL A 142 9.80 -6.99 12.19
CA VAL A 142 10.01 -8.43 12.33
C VAL A 142 8.75 -9.01 12.96
N PHE A 143 7.85 -9.54 12.14
CA PHE A 143 6.85 -10.48 12.64
C PHE A 143 7.57 -11.81 12.89
N HIS A 144 7.85 -12.09 14.16
CA HIS A 144 8.22 -13.43 14.62
C HIS A 144 6.92 -14.17 14.99
N PRO A 145 6.42 -15.12 14.19
CA PRO A 145 5.52 -16.13 14.71
C PRO A 145 6.38 -17.10 15.51
N GLU A 146 6.63 -16.80 16.78
CA GLU A 146 7.04 -17.87 17.68
C GLU A 146 5.84 -18.80 17.88
N PRO A 147 6.06 -20.13 17.90
CA PRO A 147 4.99 -21.07 18.14
C PRO A 147 4.40 -20.83 19.53
N MET A 148 3.06 -20.74 19.62
CA MET A 148 2.35 -20.85 20.89
C MET A 148 2.90 -22.06 21.64
N THR A 149 3.54 -21.82 22.78
CA THR A 149 3.84 -22.86 23.74
C THR A 149 2.51 -23.35 24.30
N ALA A 150 2.13 -24.56 23.92
CA ALA A 150 1.11 -25.30 24.65
C ALA A 150 1.74 -25.79 25.95
N HIS A 151 1.52 -25.06 27.06
CA HIS A 151 1.62 -25.55 28.43
C HIS A 151 0.54 -24.89 29.29
#